data_AF-A0AAD9DD20-F1
#
_entry.id   AF-A0AAD9DD20-F1
#
_cell.length_a   1.000
_cell.length_b   1.000
_cell.length_c   1.000
_cell.angle_alpha   90.00
_cell.angle_beta   90.00
_cell.angle_gamma   90.00
#
_symmetry.space_group_name_H-M   'P 1'
#
loop_
_entity.id
_entity.type
_entity.pdbx_description
1 polymer ?
#
loop_
_entity_poly.entity_id
_entity_poly.type
_entity_poly.pdbx_seq_one_letter_code
_entity_poly.pdbx_strand_id
1 'polypeptide(L)'
;MKAAQTLTTAAALLCALPASVVALSKVETRNLDIAEDDVSRGLMHVTVDFKDECLHKHKDVCIAAINAKLAAYPELFEDREAFEFEVNKVREATDEGYNIVSMRLNVDETTVGGLLGDGMIWYPYEWCLAADDCYTVGPWDCDVGIPLLPEQCCKMIQDSVPHEDMNGKYLECYTEYPVGSPSNPVNPGRVCIHTDADGIVVHIPKNE
;
A
#
# COMPACT_ATOMS: atom_id res chain seq x y z
N MET A 1 -73.56 -17.81 42.61
CA MET A 1 -72.37 -18.46 43.20
C MET A 1 -71.16 -17.74 42.63
N LYS A 2 -70.26 -17.13 43.42
CA LYS A 2 -69.06 -17.76 44.05
C LYS A 2 -68.26 -18.61 43.04
N ALA A 3 -66.94 -18.51 42.86
CA ALA A 3 -65.88 -17.55 43.22
C ALA A 3 -64.64 -17.89 42.30
N ALA A 4 -63.46 -17.27 42.31
CA ALA A 4 -62.81 -16.24 43.15
C ALA A 4 -61.76 -15.45 42.29
N GLN A 5 -60.78 -14.80 42.93
CA GLN A 5 -59.53 -14.31 42.32
C GLN A 5 -58.36 -15.24 42.68
N THR A 6 -57.30 -15.26 41.86
CA THR A 6 -55.93 -15.44 42.38
C THR A 6 -54.93 -14.63 41.56
N LEU A 7 -54.26 -13.66 42.19
CA LEU A 7 -53.01 -13.09 41.69
C LEU A 7 -51.88 -14.12 41.85
N THR A 8 -50.84 -14.02 41.03
CA THR A 8 -49.51 -14.48 41.45
C THR A 8 -48.44 -13.55 40.91
N THR A 9 -47.83 -12.78 41.82
CA THR A 9 -46.63 -11.97 41.59
C THR A 9 -45.37 -12.81 41.82
N ALA A 10 -44.45 -12.81 40.87
CA ALA A 10 -43.04 -13.18 41.08
C ALA A 10 -42.21 -12.30 40.12
N ALA A 11 -41.57 -11.24 40.63
CA ALA A 11 -40.24 -11.26 41.25
C ALA A 11 -39.16 -10.92 40.19
N ALA A 12 -38.79 -9.64 40.15
CA ALA A 12 -37.69 -9.17 39.32
C ALA A 12 -36.37 -9.67 39.91
N LEU A 13 -35.54 -10.31 39.09
CA LEU A 13 -34.18 -10.67 39.45
C LEU A 13 -33.20 -9.81 38.62
N LEU A 14 -32.70 -8.73 39.23
CA LEU A 14 -31.57 -7.99 38.67
C LEU A 14 -30.31 -8.86 38.82
N CYS A 15 -29.89 -9.51 37.75
CA CYS A 15 -28.52 -10.00 37.64
C CYS A 15 -27.60 -8.80 37.41
N ALA A 16 -27.01 -8.28 38.49
CA ALA A 16 -25.92 -7.33 38.42
C ALA A 16 -24.73 -7.99 37.71
N LEU A 17 -24.37 -7.47 36.53
CA LEU A 17 -23.09 -7.79 35.91
C LEU A 17 -21.96 -7.15 36.74
N PRO A 18 -20.87 -7.87 37.06
CA PRO A 18 -19.71 -7.26 37.68
C PRO A 18 -19.08 -6.28 36.69
N ALA A 19 -18.91 -5.04 37.13
CA ALA A 19 -18.13 -4.07 36.37
C ALA A 19 -16.67 -4.53 36.34
N SER A 20 -16.21 -5.04 35.18
CA SER A 20 -14.79 -5.27 34.96
C SER A 20 -14.07 -3.93 35.03
N VAL A 21 -13.30 -3.74 36.11
CA VAL A 21 -12.42 -2.60 36.30
C VAL A 21 -11.33 -2.68 35.24
N VAL A 22 -11.49 -1.94 34.14
CA VAL A 22 -10.41 -1.67 33.21
C VAL A 22 -9.39 -0.83 33.95
N ALA A 23 -8.25 -1.43 34.29
CA ALA A 23 -7.14 -0.71 34.87
C ALA A 23 -6.62 0.31 33.84
N LEU A 24 -6.81 1.61 34.10
CA LEU A 24 -6.05 2.64 33.40
C LEU A 24 -4.57 2.42 33.74
N SER A 25 -3.83 1.80 32.82
CA SER A 25 -2.39 1.92 32.79
C SER A 25 -2.06 3.39 32.56
N LYS A 26 -1.55 4.03 33.61
CA LYS A 26 -1.08 5.41 33.61
C LYS A 26 -0.05 5.58 32.48
N VAL A 27 -0.47 6.12 31.34
CA VAL A 27 0.45 6.47 30.25
C VAL A 27 1.39 7.54 30.81
N GLU A 28 2.62 7.14 31.03
CA GLU A 28 3.67 8.01 31.51
C GLU A 28 4.07 8.91 30.34
N THR A 29 3.45 10.10 30.27
CA THR A 29 3.86 11.17 29.36
C THR A 29 5.28 11.57 29.69
N ARG A 30 6.24 10.90 29.04
CA ARG A 30 7.56 11.45 28.81
C ARG A 30 7.35 12.69 27.95
N ASN A 31 7.49 13.85 28.57
CA ASN A 31 7.74 15.09 27.85
C ASN A 31 9.03 14.88 27.06
N LEU A 32 8.88 14.49 25.80
CA LEU A 32 9.84 14.88 24.78
C LEU A 32 9.62 16.38 24.61
N ASP A 33 10.64 17.15 24.97
CA ASP A 33 10.71 18.58 24.64
C ASP A 33 10.85 18.70 23.12
N ILE A 34 9.72 18.56 22.42
CA ILE A 34 9.60 18.89 21.00
C ILE A 34 9.85 20.40 20.92
N ALA A 35 10.92 20.78 20.23
CA ALA A 35 11.23 22.18 20.01
C ALA A 35 10.04 22.86 19.34
N GLU A 36 9.56 23.96 19.93
CA GLU A 36 8.33 24.68 19.51
C GLU A 36 8.41 25.27 18.07
N ASP A 37 9.54 25.10 17.39
CA ASP A 37 9.82 25.57 16.02
C ASP A 37 9.21 24.67 14.93
N ASP A 38 9.08 23.35 15.17
CA ASP A 38 8.55 22.40 14.18
C ASP A 38 7.02 22.49 14.00
N VAL A 39 6.30 23.06 14.97
CA VAL A 39 4.84 23.26 14.89
C VAL A 39 4.46 24.34 13.86
N SER A 40 5.43 25.18 13.43
CA SER A 40 5.21 26.23 12.43
C SER A 40 5.18 25.71 10.98
N ARG A 41 5.53 24.44 10.76
CA ARG A 41 5.58 23.79 9.44
C ARG A 41 4.46 22.76 9.38
N GLY A 42 3.46 22.97 8.51
CA GLY A 42 2.32 22.07 8.34
C GLY A 42 2.70 20.74 7.67
N LEU A 43 3.53 19.92 8.34
CA LEU A 43 4.26 18.78 7.78
C LEU A 43 3.73 17.40 8.18
N MET A 44 2.66 17.32 8.97
CA MET A 44 2.01 16.04 9.28
C MET A 44 0.68 15.90 8.54
N HIS A 45 0.78 15.64 7.23
CA HIS A 45 -0.32 14.98 6.53
C HIS A 45 -0.48 13.56 7.08
N VAL A 46 -1.72 13.14 7.35
CA VAL A 46 -2.02 11.80 7.86
C VAL A 46 -2.42 10.89 6.70
N THR A 47 -1.48 10.07 6.23
CA THR A 47 -1.79 8.96 5.32
C THR A 47 -2.67 7.93 6.04
N VAL A 48 -3.80 7.58 5.42
CA VAL A 48 -4.80 6.63 5.90
C VAL A 48 -4.74 5.37 5.05
N ASP A 49 -4.55 4.22 5.71
CA ASP A 49 -4.56 2.90 5.08
C ASP A 49 -5.99 2.36 4.99
N PHE A 50 -6.40 1.89 3.80
CA PHE A 50 -7.75 1.35 3.54
C PHE A 50 -7.79 -0.19 3.57
N LYS A 51 -7.08 -0.78 4.54
CA LYS A 51 -6.86 -2.24 4.60
C LYS A 51 -8.16 -3.04 4.72
N ASP A 52 -9.00 -2.69 5.70
CA ASP A 52 -10.21 -3.45 6.02
C ASP A 52 -11.35 -3.14 5.02
N GLU A 53 -11.31 -1.98 4.40
CA GLU A 53 -12.21 -1.55 3.34
C GLU A 53 -11.95 -2.29 2.03
N CYS A 54 -10.68 -2.52 1.67
CA CYS A 54 -10.30 -2.88 0.30
C CYS A 54 -9.62 -4.23 0.11
N LEU A 55 -8.72 -4.66 1.01
CA LEU A 55 -7.84 -5.81 0.75
C LEU A 55 -8.64 -7.09 0.49
N HIS A 56 -8.30 -7.81 -0.59
CA HIS A 56 -9.02 -8.98 -1.10
C HIS A 56 -10.48 -8.75 -1.51
N LYS A 57 -10.87 -7.53 -1.89
CA LYS A 57 -12.19 -7.21 -2.46
C LYS A 57 -12.05 -6.63 -3.87
N HIS A 58 -13.12 -6.71 -4.66
CA HIS A 58 -13.15 -6.05 -5.98
C HIS A 58 -13.02 -4.53 -5.84
N LYS A 59 -12.27 -3.90 -6.76
CA LYS A 59 -12.00 -2.45 -6.79
C LYS A 59 -13.24 -1.57 -6.60
N ASP A 60 -14.37 -1.91 -7.24
CA ASP A 60 -15.59 -1.10 -7.13
C ASP A 60 -16.17 -1.12 -5.70
N VAL A 61 -16.03 -2.24 -4.99
CA VAL A 61 -16.43 -2.38 -3.57
C VAL A 61 -15.49 -1.59 -2.67
N CYS A 62 -14.18 -1.62 -2.98
CA CYS A 62 -13.17 -0.80 -2.31
C CYS A 62 -13.47 0.71 -2.47
N ILE A 63 -13.64 1.19 -3.70
CA ILE A 63 -13.96 2.59 -4.01
C ILE A 63 -15.24 3.05 -3.31
N ALA A 64 -16.30 2.22 -3.33
CA ALA A 64 -17.54 2.51 -2.62
C ALA A 64 -17.33 2.60 -1.09
N ALA A 65 -16.52 1.72 -0.50
CA ALA A 65 -16.19 1.74 0.92
C ALA A 65 -15.33 2.94 1.33
N ILE A 66 -14.36 3.34 0.49
CA ILE A 66 -13.54 4.54 0.72
C ILE A 66 -14.42 5.80 0.67
N ASN A 67 -15.28 5.93 -0.33
CA ASN A 67 -16.19 7.09 -0.43
C ASN A 67 -17.20 7.12 0.75
N ALA A 68 -17.66 5.97 1.24
CA ALA A 68 -18.48 5.91 2.45
C ALA A 68 -17.72 6.33 3.71
N LYS A 69 -16.42 5.99 3.81
CA LYS A 69 -15.54 6.41 4.92
C LYS A 69 -15.25 7.91 4.87
N LEU A 70 -15.00 8.46 3.68
CA LEU A 70 -14.83 9.90 3.45
C LEU A 70 -16.08 10.68 3.89
N ALA A 71 -17.27 10.25 3.47
CA ALA A 71 -18.52 10.90 3.84
C ALA A 71 -18.89 10.76 5.33
N ALA A 72 -18.39 9.72 6.01
CA ALA A 72 -18.63 9.50 7.43
C ALA A 72 -17.66 10.24 8.36
N TYR A 73 -16.43 10.52 7.88
CA TYR A 73 -15.34 11.10 8.65
C TYR A 73 -14.51 12.11 7.82
N PRO A 74 -15.13 13.19 7.28
CA PRO A 74 -14.43 14.16 6.43
C PRO A 74 -13.23 14.82 7.13
N GLU A 75 -13.26 14.93 8.45
CA GLU A 75 -12.19 15.49 9.27
C GLU A 75 -10.88 14.67 9.23
N LEU A 76 -10.96 13.37 8.92
CA LEU A 76 -9.77 12.52 8.72
C LEU A 76 -9.07 12.77 7.37
N PHE A 77 -9.74 13.49 6.46
CA PHE A 77 -9.33 13.66 5.08
C PHE A 77 -9.27 15.14 4.67
N GLU A 78 -9.02 16.03 5.64
CA GLU A 78 -8.88 17.48 5.43
C GLU A 78 -10.13 18.12 4.80
N ASP A 79 -11.32 17.65 5.21
CA ASP A 79 -12.64 18.08 4.73
C ASP A 79 -12.84 17.95 3.20
N ARG A 80 -12.16 16.97 2.56
CA ARG A 80 -12.31 16.67 1.13
C ARG A 80 -13.70 16.12 0.79
N GLU A 81 -14.21 16.53 -0.38
CA GLU A 81 -15.47 16.02 -0.93
C GLU A 81 -15.30 14.73 -1.76
N ALA A 82 -14.10 14.49 -2.33
CA ALA A 82 -13.82 13.34 -3.18
C ALA A 82 -12.31 12.98 -3.19
N PHE A 83 -12.02 11.73 -3.59
CA PHE A 83 -10.68 11.29 -3.98
C PHE A 83 -10.58 11.07 -5.51
N GLU A 84 -9.39 11.27 -6.04
CA GLU A 84 -8.96 10.76 -7.33
C GLU A 84 -8.47 9.31 -7.15
N PHE A 85 -9.06 8.36 -7.88
CA PHE A 85 -8.73 6.94 -7.76
C PHE A 85 -7.87 6.50 -8.95
N GLU A 86 -6.59 6.23 -8.69
CA GLU A 86 -5.69 5.58 -9.65
C GLU A 86 -5.79 4.07 -9.47
N VAL A 87 -6.37 3.36 -10.45
CA VAL A 87 -6.52 1.90 -10.39
C VAL A 87 -5.56 1.24 -11.36
N ASN A 88 -4.51 0.62 -10.82
CA ASN A 88 -3.45 -0.03 -11.58
C ASN A 88 -3.56 -1.56 -11.47
N LYS A 89 -3.45 -2.27 -12.60
CA LYS A 89 -3.29 -3.72 -12.56
C LYS A 89 -1.84 -4.03 -12.15
N VAL A 90 -1.66 -4.85 -11.13
CA VAL A 90 -0.38 -5.52 -10.87
C VAL A 90 -0.11 -6.44 -12.05
N ARG A 91 1.06 -6.25 -12.66
CA ARG A 91 1.48 -7.01 -13.82
C ARG A 91 1.60 -8.50 -13.48
N GLU A 92 1.21 -9.34 -14.43
CA GLU A 92 1.32 -10.79 -14.40
C GLU A 92 2.27 -11.27 -15.51
N ALA A 93 2.77 -12.50 -15.40
CA ALA A 93 3.67 -13.10 -16.40
C ALA A 93 3.03 -13.27 -17.80
N THR A 94 1.71 -13.12 -17.91
CA THR A 94 0.91 -13.21 -19.14
C THR A 94 0.64 -11.84 -19.79
N ASP A 95 0.98 -10.72 -19.16
CA ASP A 95 0.77 -9.38 -19.70
C ASP A 95 1.87 -9.01 -20.71
N GLU A 96 1.53 -8.23 -21.74
CA GLU A 96 2.48 -7.85 -22.82
C GLU A 96 3.80 -7.21 -22.32
N GLY A 97 3.74 -6.51 -21.18
CA GLY A 97 4.89 -5.85 -20.55
C GLY A 97 5.61 -6.67 -19.46
N TYR A 98 5.38 -7.99 -19.37
CA TYR A 98 6.03 -8.88 -18.38
C TYR A 98 7.56 -8.76 -18.38
N ASN A 99 8.18 -8.45 -19.52
CA ASN A 99 9.62 -8.29 -19.70
C ASN A 99 10.19 -6.97 -19.13
N ILE A 100 9.35 -6.07 -18.62
CA ILE A 100 9.79 -4.78 -18.08
C ILE A 100 10.17 -4.93 -16.60
N VAL A 101 11.41 -4.56 -16.25
CA VAL A 101 11.91 -4.44 -14.88
C VAL A 101 11.65 -3.02 -14.37
N SER A 102 10.91 -2.90 -13.27
CA SER A 102 10.64 -1.60 -12.63
C SER A 102 11.79 -1.21 -11.71
N MET A 103 12.41 -0.06 -11.97
CA MET A 103 13.53 0.49 -11.20
C MET A 103 13.07 1.73 -10.45
N ARG A 104 12.77 1.59 -9.15
CA ARG A 104 12.41 2.73 -8.31
C ARG A 104 13.63 3.62 -8.05
N LEU A 105 13.47 4.92 -8.31
CA LEU A 105 14.51 5.92 -8.07
C LEU A 105 14.52 6.36 -6.59
N ASN A 106 15.57 7.09 -6.20
CA ASN A 106 15.55 7.87 -4.96
C ASN A 106 14.60 9.07 -5.07
N VAL A 107 14.29 9.72 -3.94
CA VAL A 107 13.34 10.85 -3.86
C VAL A 107 13.80 12.05 -4.72
N ASP A 108 15.11 12.22 -4.89
CA ASP A 108 15.70 13.27 -5.74
C ASP A 108 15.73 12.93 -7.24
N GLU A 109 15.26 11.74 -7.65
CA GLU A 109 15.22 11.24 -9.04
C GLU A 109 16.59 11.18 -9.75
N THR A 110 17.67 11.02 -8.97
CA THR A 110 19.06 11.07 -9.47
C THR A 110 19.67 9.68 -9.67
N THR A 111 19.35 8.71 -8.80
CA THR A 111 19.91 7.36 -8.84
C THR A 111 18.85 6.31 -8.53
N VAL A 112 19.13 5.05 -8.83
CA VAL A 112 18.27 3.94 -8.41
C VAL A 112 18.30 3.83 -6.89
N GLY A 113 17.12 3.81 -6.27
CA GLY A 113 16.94 3.67 -4.82
C GLY A 113 16.46 2.28 -4.40
N GLY A 114 15.88 1.49 -5.32
CA GLY A 114 15.24 0.22 -4.98
C GLY A 114 13.92 0.40 -4.23
N LEU A 115 13.24 -0.71 -3.94
CA LEU A 115 11.93 -0.66 -3.28
C LEU A 115 12.02 -0.18 -1.82
N LEU A 116 13.14 -0.49 -1.15
CA LEU A 116 13.35 -0.26 0.29
C LEU A 116 14.40 0.82 0.60
N GLY A 117 14.91 1.53 -0.42
CA GLY A 117 16.03 2.46 -0.26
C GLY A 117 17.40 1.77 -0.20
N ASP A 118 17.48 0.51 -0.63
CA ASP A 118 18.63 -0.39 -0.56
C ASP A 118 19.32 -0.62 -1.92
N GLY A 119 18.89 0.08 -2.98
CA GLY A 119 19.41 -0.08 -4.35
C GLY A 119 19.01 -1.41 -5.02
N MET A 120 18.26 -2.29 -4.35
CA MET A 120 17.96 -3.63 -4.85
C MET A 120 16.78 -3.63 -5.82
N ILE A 121 17.01 -4.17 -7.02
CA ILE A 121 16.01 -4.38 -8.07
C ILE A 121 15.64 -5.86 -8.18
N TRP A 122 14.33 -6.13 -8.25
CA TRP A 122 13.76 -7.48 -8.25
C TRP A 122 12.90 -7.68 -9.50
N TYR A 123 13.03 -8.85 -10.13
CA TYR A 123 12.12 -9.30 -11.18
C TYR A 123 11.21 -10.41 -10.63
N PRO A 124 9.88 -10.31 -10.78
CA PRO A 124 8.95 -11.21 -10.08
C PRO A 124 8.59 -12.50 -10.84
N TYR A 125 9.08 -12.71 -12.06
CA TYR A 125 8.76 -13.88 -12.89
C TYR A 125 10.01 -14.70 -13.22
N GLU A 126 9.84 -15.93 -13.69
CA GLU A 126 10.93 -16.71 -14.25
C GLU A 126 11.22 -16.25 -15.69
N TRP A 127 12.50 -16.27 -16.08
CA TRP A 127 12.93 -16.04 -17.46
C TRP A 127 13.14 -17.38 -18.14
N CYS A 128 12.42 -17.63 -19.23
CA CYS A 128 12.42 -18.93 -19.92
C CYS A 128 13.04 -18.80 -21.31
N LEU A 129 14.14 -19.51 -21.57
CA LEU A 129 14.75 -19.61 -22.91
C LEU A 129 14.05 -20.69 -23.75
N ALA A 130 13.49 -21.70 -23.07
CA ALA A 130 12.62 -22.72 -23.64
C ALA A 130 11.56 -23.14 -22.60
N ALA A 131 10.56 -23.92 -23.03
CA ALA A 131 9.43 -24.33 -22.18
C ALA A 131 9.83 -25.19 -20.96
N ASP A 132 11.02 -25.79 -20.98
CA ASP A 132 11.64 -26.58 -19.91
C ASP A 132 12.97 -26.00 -19.40
N ASP A 133 13.34 -24.79 -19.85
CA ASP A 133 14.57 -24.07 -19.46
C ASP A 133 14.20 -22.66 -18.95
N CYS A 134 13.71 -22.62 -17.71
CA CYS A 134 13.31 -21.42 -16.98
C CYS A 134 14.18 -21.22 -15.74
N TYR A 135 14.56 -19.98 -15.45
CA TYR A 135 15.35 -19.63 -14.27
C TYR A 135 14.96 -18.27 -13.69
N THR A 136 15.18 -18.08 -12.39
CA THR A 136 15.02 -16.77 -11.73
C THR A 136 16.14 -15.83 -12.17
N VAL A 137 15.78 -14.61 -12.58
CA VAL A 137 16.72 -13.53 -12.90
C VAL A 137 16.74 -12.48 -11.80
N GLY A 138 17.92 -11.92 -11.53
CA GLY A 138 18.16 -11.05 -10.38
C GLY A 138 18.20 -11.81 -9.03
N PRO A 139 18.09 -11.10 -7.90
CA PRO A 139 18.01 -9.65 -7.80
C PRO A 139 19.31 -8.96 -8.26
N TRP A 140 19.21 -7.69 -8.61
CA TRP A 140 20.36 -6.85 -8.96
C TRP A 140 20.59 -5.79 -7.90
N ASP A 141 21.84 -5.66 -7.48
CA ASP A 141 22.30 -4.60 -6.60
C ASP A 141 22.72 -3.40 -7.46
N CYS A 142 21.93 -2.32 -7.46
CA CYS A 142 22.25 -1.07 -8.14
C CYS A 142 22.82 -0.01 -7.19
N ASP A 143 23.27 -0.39 -5.99
CA ASP A 143 24.11 0.41 -5.08
C ASP A 143 25.35 -0.40 -4.64
N VAL A 144 26.21 -0.72 -5.61
CA VAL A 144 27.48 -1.44 -5.43
C VAL A 144 28.57 -0.57 -4.77
N GLY A 145 28.21 0.10 -3.68
CA GLY A 145 29.02 1.07 -2.92
C GLY A 145 28.95 2.50 -3.46
N ILE A 146 28.35 2.70 -4.64
CA ILE A 146 27.95 3.99 -5.20
C ILE A 146 26.62 3.75 -5.94
N PRO A 147 25.53 4.48 -5.62
CA PRO A 147 24.24 4.32 -6.30
C PRO A 147 24.38 4.61 -7.80
N LEU A 148 23.88 3.68 -8.62
CA LEU A 148 23.94 3.77 -10.08
C LEU A 148 22.88 4.72 -10.65
N LEU A 149 23.22 5.39 -11.75
CA LEU A 149 22.22 6.06 -12.60
C LEU A 149 21.24 5.03 -13.20
N PRO A 150 20.00 5.43 -13.54
CA PRO A 150 19.00 4.52 -14.11
C PRO A 150 19.50 3.76 -15.35
N GLU A 151 20.20 4.43 -16.25
CA GLU A 151 20.73 3.85 -17.49
C GLU A 151 21.88 2.87 -17.22
N GLN A 152 22.66 3.11 -16.16
CA GLN A 152 23.76 2.24 -15.74
C GLN A 152 23.23 0.95 -15.10
N CYS A 153 22.26 1.08 -14.20
CA CYS A 153 21.55 -0.04 -13.59
C CYS A 153 20.83 -0.87 -14.67
N CYS A 154 20.09 -0.22 -15.57
CA CYS A 154 19.42 -0.91 -16.68
C CYS A 154 20.40 -1.67 -17.57
N LYS A 155 21.52 -1.06 -17.96
CA LYS A 155 22.54 -1.74 -18.76
C LYS A 155 23.10 -2.96 -18.03
N MET A 156 23.36 -2.87 -16.73
CA MET A 156 23.82 -4.02 -15.94
C MET A 156 22.79 -5.15 -15.89
N ILE A 157 21.51 -4.83 -15.74
CA ILE A 157 20.39 -5.79 -15.80
C ILE A 157 20.38 -6.50 -17.15
N GLN A 158 20.41 -5.74 -18.26
CA GLN A 158 20.40 -6.27 -19.63
C GLN A 158 21.66 -7.09 -19.96
N ASP A 159 22.84 -6.65 -19.52
CA ASP A 159 24.09 -7.40 -19.71
C ASP A 159 24.09 -8.75 -18.94
N SER A 160 23.31 -8.86 -17.86
CA SER A 160 23.15 -10.10 -17.09
C SER A 160 22.15 -11.09 -17.69
N VAL A 161 21.23 -10.62 -18.53
CA VAL A 161 20.25 -11.44 -19.28
C VAL A 161 20.35 -11.10 -20.77
N PRO A 162 21.46 -11.44 -21.44
CA PRO A 162 21.80 -10.95 -22.78
C PRO A 162 21.07 -11.69 -23.92
N HIS A 163 20.09 -12.54 -23.59
CA HIS A 163 19.37 -13.39 -24.52
C HIS A 163 17.87 -13.13 -24.42
N GLU A 164 17.19 -13.17 -25.56
CA GLU A 164 15.74 -13.14 -25.61
C GLU A 164 15.14 -14.38 -24.93
N ASP A 165 13.94 -14.23 -24.37
CA ASP A 165 13.16 -15.35 -23.88
C ASP A 165 12.53 -16.15 -25.03
N MET A 166 11.80 -17.22 -24.68
CA MET A 166 11.08 -18.08 -25.63
C MET A 166 9.98 -17.37 -26.44
N ASN A 167 9.65 -16.12 -26.11
CA ASN A 167 8.69 -15.27 -26.82
C ASN A 167 9.38 -14.18 -27.67
N GLY A 168 10.72 -14.13 -27.71
CA GLY A 168 11.48 -13.14 -28.46
C GLY A 168 11.56 -11.77 -27.79
N LYS A 169 11.43 -11.71 -26.47
CA LYS A 169 11.54 -10.45 -25.68
C LYS A 169 12.88 -10.40 -24.95
N TYR A 170 13.46 -9.21 -24.88
CA TYR A 170 14.57 -8.88 -23.98
C TYR A 170 14.04 -8.21 -22.71
N LEU A 171 14.81 -8.22 -21.62
CA LEU A 171 14.48 -7.37 -20.47
C LEU A 171 14.54 -5.89 -20.85
N GLU A 172 13.45 -5.18 -20.60
CA GLU A 172 13.34 -3.73 -20.73
C GLU A 172 13.35 -3.11 -19.32
N CYS A 173 13.69 -1.83 -19.19
CA CYS A 173 13.74 -1.16 -17.89
C CYS A 173 12.81 0.04 -17.89
N TYR A 174 12.08 0.23 -16.79
CA TYR A 174 11.21 1.38 -16.57
C TYR A 174 11.57 2.09 -15.26
N THR A 175 11.74 3.41 -15.30
CA THR A 175 11.99 4.22 -14.10
C THR A 175 10.70 4.53 -13.37
N GLU A 176 10.62 4.12 -12.11
CA GLU A 176 9.50 4.39 -11.23
C GLU A 176 9.84 5.52 -10.26
N TYR A 177 9.02 6.57 -10.26
CA TYR A 177 9.20 7.74 -9.39
C TYR A 177 8.53 7.51 -8.03
N PRO A 178 9.28 7.53 -6.91
CA PRO A 178 8.70 7.30 -5.60
C PRO A 178 7.78 8.45 -5.19
N VAL A 179 6.74 8.16 -4.39
CA VAL A 179 5.85 9.20 -3.89
C VAL A 179 6.63 10.22 -3.05
N GLY A 180 6.39 11.50 -3.32
CA GLY A 180 7.11 12.63 -2.74
C GLY A 180 8.28 13.15 -3.59
N SER A 181 8.57 12.53 -4.73
CA SER A 181 9.57 13.01 -5.69
C SER A 181 9.04 14.17 -6.55
N PRO A 182 9.90 14.93 -7.26
CA PRO A 182 9.48 16.01 -8.17
C PRO A 182 8.47 15.60 -9.25
N SER A 183 8.60 14.40 -9.81
CA SER A 183 7.73 13.83 -10.86
C SER A 183 6.54 13.03 -10.31
N ASN A 184 6.56 12.65 -9.02
CA ASN A 184 5.45 12.01 -8.33
C ASN A 184 5.22 12.65 -6.94
N PRO A 185 4.76 13.92 -6.88
CA PRO A 185 4.56 14.62 -5.61
C PRO A 185 3.49 13.96 -4.76
N VAL A 186 3.53 14.22 -3.45
CA VAL A 186 2.49 13.77 -2.51
C VAL A 186 1.16 14.41 -2.89
N ASN A 187 0.13 13.61 -3.16
CA ASN A 187 -1.23 14.05 -3.40
C ASN A 187 -2.18 13.41 -2.36
N PRO A 188 -2.46 14.08 -1.23
CA PRO A 188 -3.38 13.56 -0.21
C PRO A 188 -4.83 13.34 -0.69
N GLY A 189 -5.18 13.84 -1.88
CA GLY A 189 -6.46 13.60 -2.55
C GLY A 189 -6.45 12.45 -3.56
N ARG A 190 -5.33 11.77 -3.79
CA ARG A 190 -5.20 10.59 -4.65
C ARG A 190 -5.22 9.32 -3.80
N VAL A 191 -5.84 8.25 -4.30
CA VAL A 191 -5.74 6.90 -3.72
C VAL A 191 -5.32 5.90 -4.80
N CYS A 192 -4.17 5.27 -4.58
CA CYS A 192 -3.61 4.26 -5.48
C CYS A 192 -4.12 2.86 -5.11
N ILE A 193 -4.89 2.23 -6.01
CA ILE A 193 -5.47 0.90 -5.83
C ILE A 193 -4.80 -0.08 -6.79
N HIS A 194 -4.10 -1.08 -6.25
CA HIS A 194 -3.43 -2.12 -7.04
C HIS A 194 -4.26 -3.40 -7.06
N THR A 195 -4.55 -3.91 -8.27
CA THR A 195 -5.46 -5.05 -8.50
C THR A 195 -4.84 -6.18 -9.32
N ASP A 196 -5.31 -7.41 -9.17
CA ASP A 196 -5.06 -8.50 -10.13
C ASP A 196 -5.93 -8.38 -11.41
N ALA A 197 -5.81 -9.35 -12.32
CA ALA A 197 -6.64 -9.42 -13.53
C ALA A 197 -8.16 -9.47 -13.28
N ASP A 198 -8.60 -10.06 -12.17
CA ASP A 198 -10.02 -10.14 -11.78
C ASP A 198 -10.51 -8.84 -11.10
N GLY A 199 -9.64 -7.82 -10.96
CA GLY A 199 -9.96 -6.55 -10.32
C GLY A 199 -10.01 -6.62 -8.79
N ILE A 200 -9.46 -7.68 -8.18
CA ILE A 200 -9.37 -7.83 -6.73
C ILE A 200 -8.14 -7.06 -6.21
N VAL A 201 -8.33 -6.29 -5.15
CA VAL A 201 -7.27 -5.47 -4.55
C VAL A 201 -6.26 -6.36 -3.81
N VAL A 202 -5.01 -6.32 -4.26
CA VAL A 202 -3.91 -7.17 -3.76
C VAL A 202 -2.95 -6.43 -2.83
N HIS A 203 -2.79 -5.11 -2.97
CA HIS A 203 -2.01 -4.28 -2.03
C HIS A 203 -2.94 -3.35 -1.25
N ILE A 204 -2.58 -2.99 -0.03
CA ILE A 204 -3.34 -2.06 0.82
C ILE A 204 -3.34 -0.66 0.17
N PRO A 205 -4.49 -0.08 -0.23
CA PRO A 205 -4.54 1.28 -0.74
C PRO A 205 -4.28 2.31 0.35
N LYS A 206 -3.68 3.44 -0.05
CA LYS A 206 -3.30 4.58 0.79
C LYS A 206 -3.68 5.87 0.06
N ASN A 207 -3.91 6.95 0.80
CA ASN A 207 -3.92 8.29 0.20
C ASN A 207 -2.52 8.92 0.29
N GLU A 208 -1.87 9.11 -0.87
CA GLU A 208 -0.45 9.45 -1.00
C GLU A 208 -0.12 10.15 -2.32
#